data_AF-A0A558DWM1-F1
#
_entry.id   AF-A0A558DWM1-F1
#
_cell.length_a   1.000
_cell.length_b   1.000
_cell.length_c   1.000
_cell.angle_alpha   90.00
_cell.angle_beta   90.00
_cell.angle_gamma   90.00
#
_symmetry.space_group_name_H-M   'P 1'
#
loop_
_entity.id
_entity.type
_entity.pdbx_description
1 polymer ?
#
loop_
_entity_poly.entity_id
_entity_poly.type
_entity_poly.pdbx_seq_one_letter_code
_entity_poly.pdbx_strand_id
1 'polypeptide(L)'
;MNDKTPTRTPTAINLHSKSRLLAIEFSDGASFRLPCEYLRVFAKAKEVRTLENPVTGKESVNITQIEPQGQYAVRFTFDDGHDTSIYSWDTLYELGVNQEKNWHAYQSRLEQMGYKAGEQKEHEGTRKIKLLYFTYLVKLLQKDSEEVEIPASVIDVTSLIEWLRRRNIDHAHLFQDGSLQVTVNKQFSEPFTRIDGGDEVALIPTSPNAPVKK
;
A
#
# COMPACT_ATOMS: atom_id res chain seq x y z
N MET A 1 23.86 7.57 35.46
CA MET A 1 23.41 8.62 34.51
C MET A 1 22.17 8.08 33.84
N ASN A 2 20.97 8.46 34.30
CA ASN A 2 19.72 8.05 33.67
C ASN A 2 19.45 9.03 32.52
N ASP A 3 19.83 8.64 31.31
CA ASP A 3 19.36 9.32 30.11
C ASP A 3 17.87 8.98 29.96
N LYS A 4 17.00 9.93 30.32
CA LYS A 4 15.57 9.83 29.99
C LYS A 4 15.46 10.09 28.51
N THR A 5 15.49 9.04 27.70
CA THR A 5 15.07 9.11 26.30
C THR A 5 13.71 9.81 26.27
N PRO A 6 13.51 10.87 25.46
CA PRO A 6 12.22 11.54 25.39
C PRO A 6 11.15 10.51 25.03
N THR A 7 10.04 10.52 25.77
CA THR A 7 8.97 9.54 25.64
C THR A 7 8.28 9.69 24.28
N ARG A 8 8.73 8.92 23.30
CA ARG A 8 8.16 8.85 21.94
C ARG A 8 6.94 7.95 21.96
N THR A 9 5.82 8.49 22.43
CA THR A 9 4.54 7.78 22.46
C THR A 9 3.73 8.08 21.21
N PRO A 10 3.06 7.09 20.61
CA PRO A 10 2.19 7.34 19.47
C PRO A 10 0.97 8.16 19.90
N THR A 11 0.61 9.14 19.08
CA THR A 11 -0.60 9.96 19.21
C THR A 11 -1.71 9.48 18.28
N ALA A 12 -1.36 8.86 17.15
CA ALA A 12 -2.28 8.25 16.21
C ALA A 12 -1.66 7.00 15.57
N ILE A 13 -2.49 5.96 15.36
CA ILE A 13 -2.13 4.76 14.62
C ILE A 13 -3.29 4.44 13.69
N ASN A 14 -3.07 4.49 12.38
CA ASN A 14 -4.08 4.25 11.37
C ASN A 14 -3.58 3.19 10.38
N LEU A 15 -4.38 2.14 10.20
CA LEU A 15 -4.12 1.13 9.19
C LEU A 15 -4.92 1.44 7.92
N HIS A 16 -4.20 1.75 6.86
CA HIS A 16 -4.75 1.84 5.51
C HIS A 16 -4.69 0.44 4.90
N SER A 17 -5.65 -0.42 5.26
CA SER A 17 -5.62 -1.85 4.92
C SER A 17 -5.56 -2.08 3.41
N LYS A 18 -6.29 -1.28 2.61
CA LYS A 18 -6.28 -1.43 1.16
C LYS A 18 -4.92 -1.08 0.54
N SER A 19 -4.26 -0.02 1.01
CA SER A 19 -2.92 0.36 0.55
C SER A 19 -1.79 -0.37 1.30
N ARG A 20 -2.14 -1.27 2.24
CA ARG A 20 -1.22 -2.08 3.04
C ARG A 20 -0.18 -1.20 3.74
N LEU A 21 -0.64 -0.11 4.33
CA LEU A 21 0.21 0.91 4.94
C LEU A 21 -0.24 1.23 6.37
N LEU A 22 0.70 1.18 7.30
CA LEU A 22 0.52 1.70 8.65
C LEU A 22 1.00 3.15 8.72
N ALA A 23 0.08 4.07 8.98
CA ALA A 23 0.42 5.45 9.34
C ALA A 23 0.50 5.59 10.86
N ILE A 24 1.60 6.11 11.37
CA ILE A 24 1.83 6.33 12.80
C ILE A 24 2.38 7.73 13.05
N GLU A 25 1.82 8.41 14.04
CA GLU A 25 2.23 9.75 14.49
C GLU A 25 2.70 9.68 15.94
N PHE A 26 3.74 10.45 16.27
CA PHE A 26 4.36 10.48 17.58
C PHE A 26 4.23 11.84 18.27
N SER A 27 4.35 11.84 19.60
CA SER A 27 4.25 13.03 20.46
C SER A 27 5.28 14.13 20.16
N ASP A 28 6.38 13.81 19.49
CA ASP A 28 7.41 14.77 19.06
C ASP A 28 7.10 15.40 17.69
N GLY A 29 5.96 15.06 17.09
CA GLY A 29 5.53 15.52 15.76
C GLY A 29 6.07 14.67 14.61
N ALA A 30 6.85 13.62 14.87
CA ALA A 30 7.27 12.71 13.82
C ALA A 30 6.07 11.90 13.29
N SER A 31 6.05 11.64 11.98
CA SER A 31 5.03 10.83 11.32
C SER A 31 5.67 9.90 10.33
N PHE A 32 5.25 8.63 10.34
CA PHE A 32 5.81 7.60 9.46
C PHE A 32 4.70 6.83 8.74
N ARG A 33 5.03 6.39 7.52
CA ARG A 33 4.19 5.58 6.65
C ARG A 33 4.91 4.28 6.35
N LEU A 34 4.58 3.24 7.09
CA LEU A 34 5.28 1.95 7.10
C LEU A 34 4.47 0.90 6.34
N PRO A 35 4.96 0.37 5.20
CA PRO A 35 4.29 -0.72 4.50
C PRO A 35 4.13 -1.96 5.38
N CYS A 36 3.01 -2.68 5.26
CA CYS A 36 2.76 -3.93 5.97
C CYS A 36 3.83 -4.98 5.64
N GLU A 37 4.28 -5.04 4.38
CA GLU A 37 5.41 -5.88 3.98
C GLU A 37 6.67 -5.53 4.77
N TYR A 38 7.01 -4.25 4.83
CA TYR A 38 8.19 -3.78 5.56
C TYR A 38 8.12 -4.16 7.03
N LEU A 39 6.99 -3.93 7.70
CA LEU A 39 6.80 -4.41 9.06
C LEU A 39 6.99 -5.92 9.12
N ARG A 40 6.32 -6.69 8.25
CA ARG A 40 6.35 -8.15 8.28
C ARG A 40 7.74 -8.76 8.06
N VAL A 41 8.53 -8.24 7.12
CA VAL A 41 9.87 -8.78 6.82
C VAL A 41 10.89 -8.34 7.88
N PHE A 42 10.61 -7.25 8.60
CA PHE A 42 11.43 -6.79 9.74
C PHE A 42 10.92 -7.25 11.12
N ALA A 43 9.75 -7.90 11.19
CA ALA A 43 9.12 -8.41 12.41
C ALA A 43 10.01 -9.31 13.27
N LYS A 44 10.91 -10.06 12.63
CA LYS A 44 11.80 -11.05 13.28
C LYS A 44 13.24 -10.58 13.48
N ALA A 45 13.58 -9.34 13.09
CA ALA A 45 14.98 -8.91 13.04
C ALA A 45 15.63 -8.61 14.42
N LYS A 46 14.90 -8.74 15.54
CA LYS A 46 15.47 -8.54 16.90
C LYS A 46 15.71 -9.82 17.73
N GLU A 47 15.20 -11.00 17.34
CA GLU A 47 15.55 -12.26 18.05
C GLU A 47 16.69 -13.03 17.35
N VAL A 48 16.81 -12.91 16.03
CA VAL A 48 17.72 -13.74 15.23
C VAL A 48 18.31 -12.87 14.11
N ARG A 49 19.41 -12.17 14.40
CA ARG A 49 20.28 -11.54 13.38
C ARG A 49 20.97 -12.58 12.46
N THR A 50 20.67 -13.86 12.65
CA THR A 50 21.33 -15.04 12.06
C THR A 50 20.57 -15.69 10.90
N LEU A 51 19.49 -15.11 10.40
CA LEU A 51 18.95 -15.57 9.11
C LEU A 51 19.88 -15.09 7.99
N GLU A 52 20.58 -16.05 7.38
CA GLU A 52 21.45 -15.81 6.21
C GLU A 52 20.66 -15.25 5.02
N ASN A 53 19.35 -15.55 4.94
CA ASN A 53 18.48 -15.16 3.85
C ASN A 53 17.37 -14.18 4.29
N PRO A 54 17.05 -13.17 3.47
CA PRO A 54 15.92 -12.27 3.73
C PRO A 54 14.58 -13.03 3.69
N VAL A 55 13.59 -12.55 4.46
CA VAL A 55 12.21 -13.05 4.36
C VAL A 55 11.61 -12.55 3.05
N THR A 56 11.10 -13.44 2.20
CA THR A 56 10.55 -13.10 0.88
C THR A 56 9.07 -13.50 0.74
N GLY A 57 8.42 -13.11 -0.35
CA GLY A 57 7.03 -13.49 -0.65
C GLY A 57 5.99 -12.80 0.25
N LYS A 58 6.29 -11.60 0.74
CA LYS A 58 5.44 -10.82 1.66
C LYS A 58 4.93 -9.51 1.07
N GLU A 59 5.08 -9.33 -0.24
CA GLU A 59 4.62 -8.16 -1.01
C GLU A 59 3.10 -7.98 -0.92
N SER A 60 2.38 -9.08 -0.69
CA SER A 60 0.92 -9.10 -0.56
C SER A 60 0.46 -9.38 0.88
N VAL A 61 1.31 -9.18 1.89
CA VAL A 61 0.89 -9.31 3.29
C VAL A 61 0.11 -8.08 3.75
N ASN A 62 -0.79 -8.26 4.69
CA ASN A 62 -1.51 -7.19 5.36
C ASN A 62 -1.57 -7.41 6.87
N ILE A 63 -1.86 -6.34 7.61
CA ILE A 63 -2.22 -6.42 9.02
C ILE A 63 -3.73 -6.62 9.09
N THR A 64 -4.19 -7.61 9.85
CA THR A 64 -5.60 -7.90 10.10
C THR A 64 -6.06 -7.38 11.45
N GLN A 65 -5.15 -7.27 12.40
CA GLN A 65 -5.46 -6.82 13.76
C GLN A 65 -4.30 -6.05 14.39
N ILE A 66 -4.65 -5.05 15.20
CA ILE A 66 -3.74 -4.20 15.95
C ILE A 66 -4.18 -4.24 17.41
N GLU A 67 -3.33 -4.80 18.29
CA GLU A 67 -3.65 -4.94 19.72
C GLU A 67 -2.65 -4.18 20.60
N PRO A 68 -3.08 -3.23 21.45
CA PRO A 68 -2.21 -2.57 22.41
C PRO A 68 -1.57 -3.57 23.37
N GLN A 69 -0.27 -3.45 23.62
CA GLN A 69 0.48 -4.23 24.61
C GLN A 69 0.94 -3.27 25.73
N GLY A 70 0.04 -3.00 26.67
CA GLY A 70 0.25 -2.00 27.72
C GLY A 70 0.40 -0.59 27.14
N GLN A 71 1.36 0.19 27.69
CA GLN A 71 1.61 1.58 27.27
C GLN A 71 2.86 1.76 26.39
N TYR A 72 3.53 0.68 25.98
CA TYR A 72 4.86 0.75 25.37
C TYR A 72 4.99 0.03 24.01
N ALA A 73 3.97 -0.74 23.61
CA ALA A 73 4.04 -1.57 22.43
C ALA A 73 2.67 -1.87 21.81
N VAL A 74 2.70 -2.43 20.61
CA VAL A 74 1.55 -2.94 19.88
C VAL A 74 1.89 -4.31 19.29
N ARG A 75 0.90 -5.20 19.25
CA ARG A 75 0.97 -6.46 18.51
C ARG A 75 0.25 -6.30 17.19
N PHE A 76 0.87 -6.77 16.11
CA PHE A 76 0.24 -6.90 14.80
C PHE A 76 -0.01 -8.37 14.48
N THR A 77 -1.23 -8.67 14.06
CA THR A 77 -1.59 -9.93 13.41
C THR A 77 -1.57 -9.70 11.91
N PHE A 78 -0.88 -10.57 11.17
CA PHE A 78 -0.78 -10.53 9.72
C PHE A 78 -1.66 -11.61 9.06
N ASP A 79 -2.14 -11.33 7.85
CA ASP A 79 -2.96 -12.26 7.06
C ASP A 79 -2.19 -13.49 6.51
N ASP A 80 -0.86 -13.49 6.59
CA ASP A 80 -0.02 -14.65 6.26
C ASP A 80 0.07 -15.68 7.40
N GLY A 81 -0.79 -15.54 8.42
CA GLY A 81 -0.84 -16.39 9.60
C GLY A 81 0.20 -16.06 10.67
N HIS A 82 0.91 -14.94 10.53
CA HIS A 82 1.89 -14.51 11.53
C HIS A 82 1.24 -13.59 12.58
N ASP A 83 1.19 -14.03 13.84
CA ASP A 83 0.44 -13.35 14.92
C ASP A 83 1.30 -13.01 16.15
N THR A 84 2.59 -13.33 16.14
CA THR A 84 3.50 -13.13 17.29
C THR A 84 4.29 -11.82 17.25
N SER A 85 4.02 -10.93 16.31
CA SER A 85 4.82 -9.72 16.10
C SER A 85 4.45 -8.61 17.10
N ILE A 86 5.33 -8.35 18.06
CA ILE A 86 5.19 -7.24 19.02
C ILE A 86 6.23 -6.17 18.71
N TYR A 87 5.78 -4.92 18.53
CA TYR A 87 6.62 -3.76 18.28
C TYR A 87 6.52 -2.78 19.43
N SER A 88 7.65 -2.45 20.06
CA SER A 88 7.70 -1.29 20.95
C SER A 88 7.58 0.01 20.16
N TRP A 89 7.15 1.09 20.83
CA TRP A 89 7.12 2.43 20.23
C TRP A 89 8.48 2.87 19.69
N ASP A 90 9.55 2.61 20.45
CA ASP A 90 10.92 2.87 20.00
C ASP A 90 11.27 2.07 18.75
N THR A 91 10.82 0.81 18.65
CA THR A 91 11.09 -0.01 17.47
C THR A 91 10.35 0.53 16.23
N LEU A 92 9.09 0.93 16.36
CA LEU A 92 8.36 1.55 15.24
C LEU A 92 8.99 2.88 14.82
N TYR A 93 9.47 3.67 15.78
CA TYR A 93 10.17 4.92 15.52
C TYR A 93 11.50 4.66 14.79
N GLU A 94 12.31 3.71 15.28
CA GLU A 94 13.56 3.27 14.64
C GLU A 94 13.32 2.79 13.21
N LEU A 95 12.26 2.00 12.99
CA LEU A 95 11.87 1.51 11.68
C LEU A 95 11.44 2.64 10.74
N GLY A 96 10.75 3.66 11.26
CA GLY A 96 10.37 4.87 10.52
C GLY A 96 11.56 5.72 10.11
N VAL A 97 12.45 6.04 11.05
CA VAL A 97 13.66 6.84 10.77
C VAL A 97 14.58 6.15 9.77
N ASN A 98 14.72 4.82 9.86
CA ASN A 98 15.63 4.06 9.02
C ASN A 98 14.96 3.40 7.81
N GLN A 99 13.72 3.76 7.49
CA GLN A 99 12.92 3.06 6.48
C GLN A 99 13.64 2.92 5.14
N GLU A 100 14.10 4.02 4.55
CA GLU A 100 14.77 4.02 3.24
C GLU A 100 16.03 3.15 3.26
N LYS A 101 16.87 3.32 4.28
CA LYS A 101 18.11 2.56 4.45
C LYS A 101 17.84 1.05 4.61
N ASN A 102 16.89 0.70 5.47
CA ASN A 102 16.53 -0.68 5.72
C ASN A 102 15.92 -1.33 4.48
N TRP A 103 15.07 -0.59 3.76
CA TRP A 103 14.44 -1.05 2.53
C TRP A 103 15.46 -1.27 1.41
N HIS A 104 16.37 -0.33 1.20
CA HIS A 104 17.45 -0.49 0.23
C HIS A 104 18.34 -1.71 0.54
N ALA A 105 18.69 -1.90 1.82
CA ALA A 105 19.46 -3.08 2.24
C ALA A 105 18.70 -4.40 2.04
N TYR A 106 17.39 -4.41 2.26
CA TYR A 106 16.53 -5.54 1.96
C TYR A 106 16.49 -5.85 0.46
N GLN A 107 16.23 -4.86 -0.38
CA GLN A 107 16.22 -5.00 -1.84
C GLN A 107 17.56 -5.50 -2.40
N SER A 108 18.68 -4.95 -1.92
CA SER A 108 20.02 -5.40 -2.31
C SER A 108 20.24 -6.90 -2.02
N ARG A 109 19.70 -7.40 -0.90
CA ARG A 109 19.80 -8.83 -0.57
C ARG A 109 18.92 -9.69 -1.47
N LEU A 110 17.73 -9.22 -1.83
CA LEU A 110 16.87 -9.90 -2.80
C LEU A 110 17.56 -10.01 -4.17
N GLU A 111 18.18 -8.94 -4.64
CA GLU A 111 18.91 -8.94 -5.91
C GLU A 111 20.10 -9.91 -5.91
N GLN A 112 20.88 -9.94 -4.81
CA GLN A 112 22.02 -10.85 -4.67
C GLN A 112 21.62 -12.33 -4.74
N MET A 113 20.42 -12.68 -4.27
CA MET A 113 19.88 -14.04 -4.37
C MET A 113 19.08 -14.28 -5.66
N GLY A 114 19.03 -13.30 -6.58
CA GLY A 114 18.24 -13.37 -7.80
C GLY A 114 16.72 -13.40 -7.55
N TYR A 115 16.26 -12.98 -6.37
CA TYR A 115 14.84 -12.92 -6.06
C TYR A 115 14.21 -11.69 -6.70
N LYS A 116 13.23 -11.92 -7.57
CA LYS A 116 12.38 -10.86 -8.09
C LYS A 116 10.99 -10.98 -7.47
N ALA A 117 10.58 -9.90 -6.81
CA ALA A 117 9.25 -9.77 -6.24
C ALA A 117 8.19 -10.06 -7.31
N GLY A 118 7.36 -11.07 -7.07
CA GLY A 118 6.32 -11.49 -8.02
C GLY A 118 6.73 -12.53 -9.08
N GLU A 119 7.99 -13.01 -9.14
CA GLU A 119 8.37 -14.10 -10.08
C GLU A 119 7.92 -15.52 -9.65
N GLN A 120 7.07 -15.62 -8.63
CA GLN A 120 6.18 -16.78 -8.44
C GLN A 120 4.71 -16.35 -8.48
N LYS A 121 4.34 -15.69 -9.58
CA LYS A 121 3.22 -16.03 -10.46
C LYS A 121 3.22 -14.99 -11.58
N GLU A 122 3.77 -15.36 -12.73
CA GLU A 122 3.11 -14.97 -13.98
C GLU A 122 1.66 -15.43 -13.83
N HIS A 123 0.78 -14.52 -13.40
CA HIS A 123 -0.62 -14.69 -13.69
C HIS A 123 -0.74 -14.46 -15.20
N GLU A 124 -0.48 -15.51 -15.98
CA GLU A 124 -1.16 -15.70 -17.25
C GLU A 124 -2.66 -15.63 -16.94
N GLY A 125 -3.22 -14.43 -17.01
CA GLY A 125 -4.59 -14.21 -16.60
C GLY A 125 -4.92 -12.75 -16.43
N THR A 126 -6.01 -12.35 -17.09
CA THR A 126 -6.73 -11.13 -16.74
C THR A 126 -7.45 -11.33 -15.40
N ARG A 127 -7.67 -10.24 -14.67
CA ARG A 127 -8.49 -10.23 -13.45
C ARG A 127 -9.68 -9.31 -13.66
N LYS A 128 -10.87 -9.75 -13.25
CA LYS A 128 -12.07 -8.93 -13.33
C LYS A 128 -12.14 -7.95 -12.19
N ILE A 129 -12.43 -6.69 -12.46
CA ILE A 129 -12.78 -5.66 -11.47
C ILE A 129 -14.02 -4.91 -11.93
N LYS A 130 -14.68 -4.20 -11.02
CA LYS A 130 -15.79 -3.31 -11.34
C LYS A 130 -15.33 -1.87 -11.28
N LEU A 131 -15.44 -1.15 -12.39
CA LEU A 131 -15.19 0.29 -12.44
C LEU A 131 -16.50 1.05 -12.23
N LEU A 132 -16.45 2.11 -11.44
CA LEU A 132 -17.52 3.08 -11.28
C LEU A 132 -17.06 4.46 -11.77
N TYR A 133 -17.93 5.14 -12.50
CA TYR A 133 -17.69 6.46 -13.05
C TYR A 133 -18.64 7.48 -12.44
N PHE A 134 -18.14 8.69 -12.20
CA PHE A 134 -18.92 9.76 -11.59
C PHE A 134 -18.87 11.05 -12.41
N THR A 135 -19.89 11.88 -12.25
CA THR A 135 -19.95 13.25 -12.79
C THR A 135 -19.83 13.31 -14.32
N TYR A 136 -18.86 14.06 -14.86
CA TYR A 136 -18.65 14.18 -16.31
C TYR A 136 -18.22 12.86 -16.94
N LEU A 137 -17.61 11.92 -16.19
CA LEU A 137 -17.22 10.63 -16.75
C LEU A 137 -18.45 9.83 -17.19
N VAL A 138 -19.55 9.88 -16.43
CA VAL A 138 -20.81 9.22 -16.82
C VAL A 138 -21.35 9.78 -18.14
N LYS A 139 -21.31 11.11 -18.29
CA LYS A 139 -21.81 11.79 -19.49
C LYS A 139 -20.94 11.49 -20.71
N LEU A 140 -19.62 11.50 -20.54
CA LEU A 140 -18.67 11.35 -21.65
C LEU A 140 -18.45 9.88 -22.05
N LEU A 141 -18.50 8.95 -21.09
CA LEU A 141 -18.35 7.51 -21.33
C LEU A 141 -19.68 6.80 -21.56
N GLN A 142 -20.80 7.51 -21.37
CA GLN A 142 -22.18 7.01 -21.50
C GLN A 142 -22.48 5.76 -20.65
N LYS A 143 -21.83 5.65 -19.50
CA LYS A 143 -22.02 4.56 -18.54
C LYS A 143 -21.61 5.02 -17.14
N ASP A 144 -22.29 4.53 -16.12
CA ASP A 144 -21.96 4.78 -14.72
C ASP A 144 -21.04 3.70 -14.12
N SER A 145 -20.94 2.55 -14.77
CA SER A 145 -20.12 1.43 -14.35
C SER A 145 -19.80 0.47 -15.49
N GLU A 146 -18.76 -0.35 -15.31
CA GLU A 146 -18.46 -1.49 -16.17
C GLU A 146 -17.65 -2.56 -15.43
N GLU A 147 -17.80 -3.81 -15.82
CA GLU A 147 -16.87 -4.88 -15.44
C GLU A 147 -15.77 -4.98 -16.49
N VAL A 148 -14.51 -5.01 -16.03
CA VAL A 148 -13.35 -4.98 -16.92
C VAL A 148 -12.33 -6.02 -16.51
N GLU A 149 -11.66 -6.57 -17.51
CA GLU A 149 -10.55 -7.49 -17.35
C GLU A 149 -9.22 -6.73 -17.42
N ILE A 150 -8.58 -6.54 -16.28
CA ILE A 150 -7.26 -5.90 -16.18
C ILE A 150 -6.15 -6.94 -16.39
N PRO A 151 -5.08 -6.62 -17.14
CA PRO A 151 -3.93 -7.50 -17.29
C PRO A 151 -3.12 -7.57 -16.00
N ALA A 152 -2.29 -8.61 -15.85
CA ALA A 152 -1.42 -8.79 -14.68
C ALA A 152 -0.41 -7.64 -14.46
N SER A 153 -0.14 -6.82 -15.49
CA SER A 153 0.68 -5.62 -15.38
C SER A 153 0.02 -4.48 -14.58
N VAL A 154 -1.30 -4.54 -14.39
CA VAL A 154 -2.03 -3.60 -13.52
C VAL A 154 -1.99 -4.15 -12.11
N ILE A 155 -1.15 -3.53 -11.28
CA ILE A 155 -0.89 -3.96 -9.90
C ILE A 155 -1.50 -3.00 -8.88
N ASP A 156 -1.63 -1.72 -9.23
CA ASP A 156 -2.00 -0.63 -8.34
C ASP A 156 -2.83 0.44 -9.06
N VAL A 157 -3.27 1.46 -8.32
CA VAL A 157 -4.06 2.58 -8.85
C VAL A 157 -3.30 3.31 -9.98
N THR A 158 -1.99 3.52 -9.84
CA THR A 158 -1.18 4.22 -10.85
C THR A 158 -1.19 3.46 -12.18
N SER A 159 -0.82 2.18 -12.16
CA SER A 159 -0.82 1.31 -13.33
C SER A 159 -2.23 1.11 -13.91
N LEU A 160 -3.28 1.15 -13.08
CA LEU A 160 -4.67 1.14 -13.54
C LEU A 160 -5.04 2.39 -14.34
N ILE A 161 -4.71 3.59 -13.84
CA ILE A 161 -4.98 4.86 -14.53
C ILE A 161 -4.22 4.92 -15.86
N GLU A 162 -2.95 4.50 -15.88
CA GLU A 162 -2.17 4.41 -17.11
C GLU A 162 -2.79 3.43 -18.12
N TRP A 163 -3.25 2.27 -17.64
CA TRP A 163 -3.91 1.29 -18.49
C TRP A 163 -5.23 1.82 -19.06
N LEU A 164 -6.06 2.51 -18.26
CA LEU A 164 -7.30 3.14 -18.71
C LEU A 164 -7.07 4.22 -19.77
N ARG A 165 -5.99 5.01 -19.61
CA ARG A 165 -5.58 6.02 -20.58
C ARG A 165 -5.24 5.39 -21.94
N ARG A 166 -4.55 4.23 -21.94
CA ARG A 166 -4.21 3.49 -23.16
C ARG A 166 -5.41 2.78 -23.78
N ARG A 167 -6.32 2.25 -22.95
CA ARG A 167 -7.54 1.57 -23.42
C ARG A 167 -8.54 2.53 -24.06
N ASN A 168 -8.65 3.76 -23.53
CA ASN A 168 -9.60 4.77 -23.98
C ASN A 168 -8.90 5.95 -24.67
N ILE A 169 -8.23 5.69 -25.80
CA ILE A 169 -7.38 6.67 -26.50
C ILE A 169 -8.11 8.01 -26.75
N ASP A 170 -9.36 7.97 -27.22
CA ASP A 170 -10.14 9.19 -27.51
C ASP A 170 -10.45 10.04 -26.27
N HIS A 171 -10.49 9.39 -25.10
CA HIS A 171 -10.80 9.95 -23.79
C HIS A 171 -9.61 9.94 -22.83
N ALA A 172 -8.38 9.71 -23.33
CA ALA A 172 -7.17 9.60 -22.52
C ALA A 172 -6.96 10.82 -21.60
N HIS A 173 -7.35 12.00 -22.07
CA HIS A 173 -7.29 13.26 -21.32
C HIS A 173 -8.15 13.27 -20.04
N LEU A 174 -9.18 12.42 -19.94
CA LEU A 174 -10.03 12.33 -18.74
C LEU A 174 -9.35 11.63 -17.56
N PHE A 175 -8.27 10.88 -17.81
CA PHE A 175 -7.53 10.10 -16.83
C PHE A 175 -6.17 10.75 -16.52
N GLN A 176 -6.11 12.08 -16.46
CA GLN A 176 -4.90 12.82 -16.13
C GLN A 176 -4.59 12.77 -14.63
N ASP A 177 -3.32 12.80 -14.28
CA ASP A 177 -2.88 12.77 -12.88
C ASP A 177 -3.46 13.98 -12.13
N GLY A 178 -4.00 13.76 -10.93
CA GLY A 178 -4.66 14.78 -10.12
C GLY A 178 -6.09 15.18 -10.55
N SER A 179 -6.56 14.74 -11.73
CA SER A 179 -7.95 14.99 -12.17
C SER A 179 -8.97 14.05 -11.53
N LEU A 180 -8.50 12.95 -10.94
CA LEU A 180 -9.33 11.91 -10.34
C LEU A 180 -8.87 11.62 -8.91
N GLN A 181 -9.85 11.52 -8.02
CA GLN A 181 -9.71 10.85 -6.73
C GLN A 181 -10.24 9.42 -6.88
N VAL A 182 -9.45 8.45 -6.44
CA VAL A 182 -9.78 7.03 -6.61
C VAL A 182 -10.19 6.45 -5.27
N THR A 183 -11.26 5.67 -5.27
CA THR A 183 -11.56 4.75 -4.16
C THR A 183 -11.44 3.31 -4.63
N VAL A 184 -10.99 2.44 -3.75
CA VAL A 184 -11.04 0.99 -3.96
C VAL A 184 -11.82 0.40 -2.79
N ASN A 185 -12.86 -0.37 -3.11
CA ASN A 185 -13.82 -0.91 -2.15
C ASN A 185 -14.38 0.17 -1.21
N LYS A 186 -14.76 1.32 -1.78
CA LYS A 186 -15.37 2.48 -1.10
C LYS A 186 -14.44 3.21 -0.12
N GLN A 187 -13.14 2.91 -0.13
CA GLN A 187 -12.12 3.63 0.66
C GLN A 187 -11.23 4.44 -0.27
N PHE A 188 -10.93 5.69 0.10
CA PHE A 188 -9.96 6.49 -0.65
C PHE A 188 -8.60 5.81 -0.69
N SER A 189 -7.98 5.88 -1.85
CA SER A 189 -6.76 5.12 -2.18
C SER A 189 -5.62 6.04 -2.59
N GLU A 190 -4.42 5.71 -2.12
CA GLU A 190 -3.18 6.29 -2.63
C GLU A 190 -2.80 5.70 -4.00
N PRO A 191 -1.94 6.38 -4.80
CA PRO A 191 -1.52 5.89 -6.13
C PRO A 191 -0.89 4.49 -6.13
N PHE A 192 -0.23 4.10 -5.05
CA PHE A 192 0.39 2.78 -4.87
C PHE A 192 -0.57 1.73 -4.29
N THR A 193 -1.85 2.07 -4.07
CA THR A 193 -2.84 1.14 -3.56
C THR A 193 -3.06 0.01 -4.53
N ARG A 194 -2.91 -1.23 -4.04
CA ARG A 194 -3.02 -2.44 -4.86
C ARG A 194 -4.44 -2.68 -5.36
N ILE A 195 -4.56 -3.16 -6.60
CA ILE A 195 -5.81 -3.60 -7.23
C ILE A 195 -5.78 -5.12 -7.42
N ASP A 196 -6.74 -5.80 -6.80
CA ASP A 196 -6.92 -7.24 -6.85
C ASP A 196 -8.22 -7.59 -7.59
N GLY A 197 -8.35 -8.84 -8.05
CA GLY A 197 -9.57 -9.31 -8.71
C GLY A 197 -10.78 -9.22 -7.78
N GLY A 198 -11.92 -8.77 -8.33
CA GLY A 198 -13.17 -8.55 -7.60
C GLY A 198 -13.30 -7.16 -6.97
N ASP A 199 -12.25 -6.33 -7.02
CA ASP A 199 -12.32 -4.97 -6.46
C ASP A 199 -13.34 -4.08 -7.18
N GLU A 200 -14.01 -3.22 -6.41
CA GLU A 200 -14.79 -2.10 -6.92
C GLU A 200 -13.94 -0.83 -6.87
N VAL A 201 -13.63 -0.25 -8.03
CA VAL A 201 -12.79 0.95 -8.14
C VAL A 201 -13.64 2.10 -8.67
N ALA A 202 -13.78 3.16 -7.87
CA ALA A 202 -14.48 4.37 -8.30
C ALA A 202 -13.52 5.45 -8.75
N LEU A 203 -13.78 6.02 -9.92
CA LEU A 203 -13.08 7.18 -10.46
C LEU A 203 -13.94 8.42 -10.26
N ILE A 204 -13.52 9.27 -9.34
CA ILE A 204 -14.28 10.45 -8.90
C ILE A 204 -13.53 11.69 -9.37
N PRO A 205 -14.07 12.46 -10.32
CA PRO A 205 -13.41 13.68 -10.74
C PRO A 205 -13.26 14.71 -9.63
N THR A 206 -12.09 15.34 -9.58
CA THR A 206 -11.75 16.37 -8.58
C THR A 206 -12.29 17.77 -8.95
N SER A 207 -12.85 17.91 -10.16
CA SER A 207 -13.44 19.14 -10.69
C SER A 207 -14.78 18.85 -11.38
N PRO A 208 -15.76 19.78 -11.35
CA PRO A 208 -17.02 19.61 -12.07
C PRO A 208 -16.84 19.59 -13.60
N ASN A 209 -15.74 20.15 -14.11
CA ASN A 209 -15.47 20.26 -15.54
C ASN A 209 -14.38 19.27 -15.96
N ALA A 210 -14.59 18.64 -17.12
CA ALA A 210 -13.60 17.74 -17.70
C ALA A 210 -12.30 18.51 -18.06
N PRO A 211 -11.12 17.89 -17.88
CA PRO A 211 -9.87 18.45 -18.37
C PRO A 211 -9.93 18.66 -19.89
N VAL A 212 -9.25 19.68 -20.39
CA VAL A 212 -9.25 20.00 -21.81
C VAL A 212 -8.41 18.97 -22.58
N LYS A 213 -8.92 18.51 -23.72
CA LYS A 213 -8.18 17.67 -24.66
C LYS A 213 -7.03 18.50 -25.23
N LYS A 214 -5.79 18.16 -24.88
CA LYS A 214 -4.58 18.76 -25.47
C LYS A 214 -4.32 18.16 -26.85
#